data_AF-A0A9D6QVZ0-F1
#
_entry.id   AF-A0A9D6QVZ0-F1
#
_cell.length_a   1.000
_cell.length_b   1.000
_cell.length_c   1.000
_cell.angle_alpha   90.00
_cell.angle_beta   90.00
_cell.angle_gamma   90.00
#
_symmetry.space_group_name_H-M   'P 1'
#
loop_
_entity.id
_entity.type
_entity.pdbx_description
1 polymer ?
#
loop_
_entity_poly.entity_id
_entity_poly.type
_entity_poly.pdbx_seq_one_letter_code
_entity_poly.pdbx_strand_id
1 'polypeptide(L)'
;MADVTKYCLCCGEKVPVNTITRDGKLEQTCVYCGFVLDVAMDEEKTMAECVLTADDAELTRDLLKGTLLKQQLARSVVTAVNGQECVASFTKRLTENLPVDLVILDLEMPVMDGITAARVMRAVEGKYRTSKVPILFFSARKCDEALKQQLSLFSPASYVNKGSDSDSAKLVERIDQLVGYLLSKREAAS
;
A
#
# COMPACT_ATOMS: atom_id res chain seq x y z
N MET A 1 9.66 17.60 -32.93
CA MET A 1 9.23 16.53 -32.04
C MET A 1 10.08 16.66 -30.78
N ALA A 2 9.48 16.93 -29.62
CA ALA A 2 10.25 17.15 -28.40
C ALA A 2 10.83 15.81 -27.93
N ASP A 3 12.14 15.76 -27.64
CA ASP A 3 12.75 14.61 -26.97
C ASP A 3 12.10 14.45 -25.59
N VAL A 4 11.27 13.42 -25.46
CA VAL A 4 10.64 13.08 -24.18
C VAL A 4 11.75 12.54 -23.27
N THR A 5 12.02 13.26 -22.18
CA THR A 5 12.99 12.86 -21.16
C THR A 5 12.28 12.54 -19.85
N LYS A 6 12.74 11.50 -19.14
CA LYS A 6 12.21 11.07 -17.83
C LYS A 6 13.35 10.87 -16.83
N TYR A 7 13.08 10.97 -15.53
CA TYR A 7 14.08 10.74 -14.51
C TYR A 7 14.32 9.23 -14.33
N CYS A 8 15.56 8.79 -14.53
CA CYS A 8 15.91 7.39 -14.36
C CYS A 8 16.44 7.14 -12.95
N LEU A 9 15.77 6.28 -12.18
CA LEU A 9 16.22 5.87 -10.85
C LEU A 9 17.55 5.10 -10.89
N CYS A 10 17.88 4.46 -12.02
CA CYS A 10 19.15 3.76 -12.20
C CYS A 10 20.31 4.69 -12.60
N CYS A 11 20.07 5.71 -13.43
CA CYS A 11 21.11 6.65 -13.89
C CYS A 11 21.25 7.88 -12.97
N GLY A 12 20.22 8.19 -12.17
CA GLY A 12 20.20 9.35 -11.27
C GLY A 12 20.00 10.70 -11.96
N GLU A 13 19.62 10.72 -13.24
CA GLU A 13 19.45 11.93 -14.04
C GLU A 13 18.25 11.86 -14.99
N LYS A 14 17.95 12.99 -15.66
CA LYS A 14 16.95 13.02 -16.74
C LYS A 14 17.56 12.43 -18.01
N VAL A 15 16.95 11.37 -18.50
CA VAL A 15 17.43 10.60 -19.65
C VAL A 15 16.39 10.63 -20.77
N PRO A 16 16.82 10.53 -22.04
CA PRO A 16 15.90 10.27 -23.14
C PRO A 16 15.25 8.90 -22.99
N VAL A 17 14.04 8.79 -23.51
CA VAL A 17 13.18 7.61 -23.37
C VAL A 17 13.09 6.85 -24.70
N ASN A 18 13.23 5.54 -24.64
CA ASN A 18 12.91 4.63 -25.75
C ASN A 18 11.55 3.97 -25.47
N THR A 19 10.67 3.86 -26.47
CA THR A 19 9.38 3.16 -26.33
C THR A 19 9.46 1.82 -27.04
N ILE A 20 9.27 0.72 -26.31
CA ILE A 20 9.33 -0.65 -26.81
C ILE A 20 8.04 -1.39 -26.43
N THR A 21 7.61 -2.33 -27.27
CA THR A 21 6.47 -3.19 -26.91
C THR A 21 7.01 -4.50 -26.32
N ARG A 22 6.66 -4.82 -25.08
CA ARG A 22 7.01 -6.06 -24.40
C ARG A 22 5.75 -6.73 -23.87
N ASP A 23 5.53 -7.99 -24.22
CA ASP A 23 4.34 -8.77 -23.82
C ASP A 23 3.01 -8.06 -24.12
N GLY A 24 2.93 -7.35 -25.25
CA GLY A 24 1.75 -6.60 -25.68
C GLY A 24 1.58 -5.23 -24.99
N LYS A 25 2.46 -4.86 -24.07
CA LYS A 25 2.44 -3.56 -23.36
C LYS A 25 3.49 -2.63 -23.94
N LEU A 26 3.18 -1.34 -24.02
CA LEU A 26 4.14 -0.31 -24.42
C LEU A 26 4.94 0.12 -23.19
N GLU A 27 6.21 -0.27 -23.13
CA GLU A 27 7.15 0.13 -22.10
C GLU A 27 8.00 1.31 -22.58
N GLN A 28 8.19 2.27 -21.69
CA GLN A 28 9.17 3.33 -21.84
C GLN A 28 10.40 2.98 -21.02
N THR A 29 11.56 2.99 -21.65
CA THR A 29 12.83 2.57 -21.05
C THR A 29 13.87 3.68 -21.17
N CYS A 30 14.80 3.72 -20.22
CA CYS A 30 15.98 4.55 -20.29
C CYS A 30 16.83 4.11 -21.49
N VAL A 31 17.13 5.05 -22.38
CA VAL A 31 17.99 4.79 -23.54
C VAL A 31 19.38 4.29 -23.11
N TYR A 32 19.87 4.72 -21.94
CA TYR A 32 21.23 4.40 -21.48
C TYR A 32 21.36 3.05 -20.76
N CYS A 33 20.45 2.74 -19.85
CA CYS A 33 20.58 1.53 -19.01
C CYS A 33 19.45 0.51 -19.22
N GLY A 34 18.45 0.83 -20.06
CA GLY A 34 17.29 -0.03 -20.29
C GLY A 34 16.32 -0.11 -19.10
N PHE A 35 16.53 0.67 -18.03
CA PHE A 35 15.62 0.71 -16.88
C PHE A 35 14.23 1.17 -17.31
N VAL A 36 13.18 0.48 -16.88
CA VAL A 36 11.79 0.82 -17.22
C VAL A 36 11.40 2.09 -16.47
N LEU A 37 11.08 3.14 -17.24
CA LEU A 37 10.72 4.47 -16.77
C LEU A 37 9.20 4.67 -16.71
N ASP A 38 8.45 3.96 -17.56
CA ASP A 38 6.99 3.96 -17.56
C ASP A 38 6.45 2.75 -18.33
N VAL A 39 5.21 2.35 -18.09
CA VAL A 39 4.50 1.36 -18.90
C VAL A 39 3.15 1.98 -19.24
N ALA A 40 2.91 2.23 -20.53
CA ALA A 40 1.60 2.65 -21.00
C ALA A 40 0.65 1.45 -20.88
N MET A 41 -0.03 1.41 -19.74
CA MET A 41 -1.21 0.58 -19.49
C MET A 41 -2.45 1.41 -19.79
N ASP A 42 -3.49 0.77 -20.32
CA ASP A 42 -4.83 1.34 -20.41
C ASP A 42 -5.20 1.97 -19.07
N GLU A 43 -5.48 3.28 -19.06
CA GLU A 43 -5.77 4.08 -17.86
C GLU A 43 -7.16 3.78 -17.27
N GLU A 44 -7.43 2.53 -16.87
CA GLU A 44 -8.40 2.28 -15.80
C GLU A 44 -7.62 2.19 -14.50
N LYS A 45 -7.43 3.35 -13.85
CA LYS A 45 -6.88 3.44 -12.49
C LYS A 45 -7.68 2.50 -11.59
N THR A 46 -7.10 1.36 -11.22
CA THR A 46 -7.80 0.32 -10.45
C THR A 46 -8.03 0.82 -9.02
N MET A 47 -9.24 1.34 -8.80
CA MET A 47 -9.69 1.80 -7.50
C MET A 47 -10.02 0.57 -6.62
N ALA A 48 -9.45 0.49 -5.42
CA ALA A 48 -9.82 -0.54 -4.45
C ALA A 48 -11.29 -0.38 -4.01
N GLU A 49 -12.04 -1.46 -3.84
CA GLU A 49 -13.41 -1.37 -3.34
C GLU A 49 -13.43 -0.98 -1.85
N CYS A 50 -12.51 -1.54 -1.06
CA CYS A 50 -12.39 -1.18 0.35
C CYS A 50 -10.98 -1.29 0.88
N VAL A 51 -10.54 -0.22 1.55
CA VAL A 51 -9.33 -0.22 2.38
C VAL A 51 -9.72 -0.15 3.85
N LEU A 52 -9.16 -1.04 4.67
CA LEU A 52 -9.26 -0.98 6.12
C LEU A 52 -8.00 -0.29 6.67
N THR A 53 -8.16 0.65 7.60
CA THR A 53 -7.04 1.30 8.26
C THR A 53 -7.22 1.32 9.77
N ALA A 54 -6.15 1.03 10.52
CA ALA A 54 -6.13 1.10 11.97
C ALA A 54 -4.91 1.86 12.48
N ASP A 55 -5.18 2.86 13.33
CA ASP A 55 -4.19 3.76 13.91
C ASP A 55 -4.84 4.38 15.15
N ASP A 56 -4.12 4.59 16.25
CA ASP A 56 -4.68 5.19 17.46
C ASP A 56 -4.77 6.72 17.36
N ALA A 57 -3.93 7.34 16.53
CA ALA A 57 -3.95 8.77 16.24
C ALA A 57 -5.06 9.14 15.24
N GLU A 58 -6.04 9.93 15.71
CA GLU A 58 -7.17 10.42 14.90
C GLU A 58 -6.73 11.17 13.64
N LEU A 59 -5.76 12.07 13.78
CA LEU A 59 -5.22 12.83 12.65
C LEU A 59 -4.67 11.93 11.54
N THR A 60 -3.97 10.85 11.90
CA THR A 60 -3.43 9.91 10.91
C THR A 60 -4.53 9.13 10.21
N ARG A 61 -5.55 8.68 10.95
CA ARG A 61 -6.72 8.00 10.35
C ARG A 61 -7.46 8.89 9.35
N ASP A 62 -7.71 10.13 9.74
CA ASP A 62 -8.43 11.09 8.90
C ASP A 62 -7.62 11.49 7.66
N LEU A 63 -6.31 11.66 7.81
CA LEU A 63 -5.41 11.96 6.69
C LEU A 63 -5.36 10.80 5.69
N LEU A 64 -5.19 9.57 6.17
CA LEU A 64 -5.18 8.36 5.33
C LEU A 64 -6.50 8.21 4.59
N LYS A 65 -7.62 8.29 5.31
CA LYS A 65 -8.96 8.21 4.72
C LYS A 65 -9.20 9.30 3.69
N GLY A 66 -8.90 10.55 4.03
CA GLY A 66 -9.07 11.70 3.14
C GLY A 66 -8.24 11.56 1.87
N THR A 67 -6.97 11.15 2.00
CA THR A 67 -6.06 10.98 0.86
C THR A 67 -6.52 9.85 -0.06
N LEU A 68 -6.83 8.67 0.51
CA LEU A 68 -7.29 7.51 -0.25
C LEU A 68 -8.55 7.80 -1.07
N LEU A 69 -9.53 8.49 -0.48
CA LEU A 69 -10.78 8.86 -1.15
C LEU A 69 -10.56 9.98 -2.18
N LYS A 70 -9.84 11.05 -1.81
CA LYS A 70 -9.60 12.20 -2.69
C LYS A 70 -8.84 11.83 -3.95
N GLN A 71 -7.87 10.92 -3.84
CA GLN A 71 -7.05 10.46 -4.96
C GLN A 71 -7.71 9.31 -5.75
N GLN A 72 -8.94 8.93 -5.40
CA GLN A 72 -9.69 7.82 -6.02
C GLN A 72 -8.92 6.49 -5.98
N LEU A 73 -8.19 6.26 -4.88
CA LEU A 73 -7.42 5.02 -4.67
C LEU A 73 -8.29 3.94 -4.01
N ALA A 74 -9.36 4.37 -3.33
CA ALA A 74 -10.37 3.50 -2.76
C ALA A 74 -11.79 4.07 -2.92
N ARG A 75 -12.76 3.22 -3.19
CA ARG A 75 -14.20 3.51 -3.19
C ARG A 75 -14.70 3.79 -1.78
N SER A 76 -14.18 3.04 -0.81
CA SER A 76 -14.53 3.16 0.60
C SER A 76 -13.31 2.91 1.50
N VAL A 77 -13.30 3.58 2.66
CA VAL A 77 -12.27 3.40 3.69
C VAL A 77 -12.95 3.19 5.04
N VAL A 78 -12.61 2.08 5.70
CA VAL A 78 -13.07 1.75 7.05
C VAL A 78 -11.94 2.01 8.03
N THR A 79 -12.19 2.85 9.04
CA THR A 79 -11.20 3.26 10.05
C THR A 79 -11.48 2.57 11.38
N ALA A 80 -10.42 2.16 12.09
CA ALA A 80 -10.47 1.59 13.43
C ALA A 80 -9.45 2.29 14.34
N VAL A 81 -9.74 2.45 15.64
CA VAL A 81 -8.83 3.15 16.57
C VAL A 81 -7.82 2.23 17.26
N ASN A 82 -7.95 0.91 17.04
CA ASN A 82 -7.06 -0.12 17.57
C ASN A 82 -7.16 -1.41 16.74
N GLY A 83 -6.28 -2.38 17.02
CA GLY A 83 -6.24 -3.66 16.31
C GLY A 83 -7.51 -4.51 16.50
N GLN A 84 -8.18 -4.42 17.65
CA GLN A 84 -9.37 -5.23 17.95
C GLN A 84 -10.56 -4.80 17.10
N GLU A 85 -10.82 -3.50 16.98
CA GLU A 85 -11.83 -2.94 16.09
C GLU A 85 -11.54 -3.24 14.62
N CYS A 86 -10.26 -3.21 14.23
CA CYS A 86 -9.83 -3.52 12.88
C CYS A 86 -10.13 -4.99 12.54
N VAL A 87 -9.75 -5.93 13.42
CA VAL A 87 -10.05 -7.36 13.28
C VAL A 87 -11.55 -7.61 13.26
N ALA A 88 -12.33 -6.94 14.11
CA ALA A 88 -13.78 -7.08 14.13
C ALA A 88 -14.41 -6.64 12.79
N SER A 89 -13.97 -5.48 12.28
CA SER A 89 -14.43 -4.94 10.99
C SER A 89 -14.01 -5.83 9.82
N PHE A 90 -12.76 -6.31 9.82
CA PHE A 90 -12.24 -7.25 8.83
C PHE A 90 -13.08 -8.54 8.82
N THR A 91 -13.25 -9.16 9.99
CA THR A 91 -14.01 -10.40 10.13
C THR A 91 -15.46 -10.22 9.67
N LYS A 92 -16.10 -9.12 10.07
CA LYS A 92 -17.47 -8.80 9.65
C LYS A 92 -17.58 -8.73 8.12
N ARG A 93 -16.68 -7.98 7.47
CA ARG A 93 -16.68 -7.85 6.00
C ARG A 93 -16.47 -9.20 5.31
N LEU A 94 -15.54 -10.01 5.80
CA LEU A 94 -15.33 -11.37 5.29
C LEU A 94 -16.59 -12.23 5.42
N THR A 95 -17.26 -12.20 6.58
CA THR A 95 -18.49 -12.98 6.80
C THR A 95 -19.68 -12.50 5.97
N GLU A 96 -19.70 -11.22 5.60
CA GLU A 96 -20.73 -10.61 4.75
C GLU A 96 -20.37 -10.69 3.25
N ASN A 97 -19.29 -11.40 2.88
CA ASN A 97 -18.75 -11.45 1.51
C ASN A 97 -18.48 -10.06 0.89
N LEU A 98 -18.11 -9.09 1.73
CA LEU A 98 -17.71 -7.76 1.30
C LEU A 98 -16.20 -7.70 1.07
N PRO A 99 -15.74 -7.03 0.00
CA PRO A 99 -14.32 -6.99 -0.34
C PRO A 99 -13.52 -6.23 0.73
N VAL A 100 -12.27 -6.66 0.92
CA VAL A 100 -11.21 -5.92 1.58
C VAL A 100 -9.96 -6.09 0.72
N ASP A 101 -9.53 -5.02 0.07
CA ASP A 101 -8.43 -5.06 -0.89
C ASP A 101 -7.07 -4.78 -0.25
N LEU A 102 -7.07 -4.05 0.87
CA LEU A 102 -5.86 -3.66 1.59
C LEU A 102 -6.21 -3.39 3.05
N VAL A 103 -5.31 -3.80 3.95
CA VAL A 103 -5.32 -3.38 5.35
C VAL A 103 -4.08 -2.54 5.63
N ILE A 104 -4.24 -1.34 6.18
CA ILE A 104 -3.18 -0.46 6.67
C ILE A 104 -3.20 -0.50 8.20
N LEU A 105 -2.10 -0.89 8.84
CA LEU A 105 -2.04 -1.07 10.29
C LEU A 105 -0.88 -0.28 10.90
N ASP A 106 -1.15 0.49 11.95
CA ASP A 106 -0.09 0.79 12.91
C ASP A 106 0.33 -0.45 13.67
N LEU A 107 1.62 -0.53 14.01
CA LEU A 107 2.16 -1.55 14.89
C LEU A 107 1.82 -1.26 16.35
N GLU A 108 1.87 0.01 16.75
CA GLU A 108 1.70 0.42 18.15
C GLU A 108 0.32 1.04 18.33
N MET A 109 -0.58 0.31 19.00
CA MET A 109 -1.93 0.74 19.30
C MET A 109 -2.35 0.19 20.68
N PRO A 110 -3.24 0.86 21.42
CA PRO A 110 -3.80 0.32 22.66
C PRO A 110 -4.72 -0.87 22.36
N VAL A 111 -5.03 -1.66 23.40
CA VAL A 111 -5.94 -2.83 23.36
C VAL A 111 -5.38 -4.02 22.55
N MET A 112 -5.02 -3.80 21.28
CA MET A 112 -4.43 -4.80 20.40
C MET A 112 -3.48 -4.11 19.42
N ASP A 113 -2.22 -4.54 19.43
CA ASP A 113 -1.18 -4.07 18.53
C ASP A 113 -1.35 -4.61 17.10
N GLY A 114 -0.68 -3.98 16.12
CA GLY A 114 -0.81 -4.32 14.71
C GLY A 114 -0.32 -5.72 14.33
N ILE A 115 0.68 -6.24 15.04
CA ILE A 115 1.23 -7.58 14.80
C ILE A 115 0.22 -8.63 15.26
N THR A 116 -0.35 -8.43 16.45
CA THR A 116 -1.40 -9.27 17.00
C THR A 116 -2.63 -9.22 16.10
N ALA A 117 -3.03 -8.04 15.63
CA ALA A 117 -4.13 -7.89 14.67
C ALA A 117 -3.86 -8.65 13.36
N ALA A 118 -2.69 -8.48 12.75
CA ALA A 118 -2.29 -9.19 11.53
C ALA A 118 -2.31 -10.72 11.71
N ARG A 119 -1.79 -11.22 12.83
CA ARG A 119 -1.84 -12.65 13.16
C ARG A 119 -3.28 -13.17 13.24
N VAL A 120 -4.18 -12.43 13.88
CA VAL A 120 -5.60 -12.81 13.96
C VAL A 120 -6.26 -12.76 12.59
N MET A 121 -6.00 -11.73 11.77
CA MET A 121 -6.51 -11.65 10.40
C MET A 121 -6.07 -12.86 9.56
N ARG A 122 -4.79 -13.26 9.62
CA ARG A 122 -4.32 -14.46 8.92
C ARG A 122 -5.02 -15.74 9.38
N ALA A 123 -5.33 -15.86 10.67
CA ALA A 123 -6.10 -16.99 11.19
C ALA A 123 -7.57 -16.96 10.71
N VAL A 124 -8.18 -15.78 10.66
CA VAL A 124 -9.54 -15.57 10.14
C VAL A 124 -9.61 -15.95 8.65
N GLU A 125 -8.67 -15.47 7.83
CA GLU A 125 -8.58 -15.84 6.41
C GLU A 125 -8.44 -17.36 6.24
N GLY A 126 -7.57 -18.00 7.03
CA GLY A 126 -7.43 -19.46 7.02
C GLY A 126 -8.71 -20.20 7.41
N LYS A 127 -9.44 -19.69 8.41
CA LYS A 127 -10.71 -20.26 8.86
C LYS A 127 -11.80 -20.18 7.76
N TYR A 128 -11.90 -19.05 7.07
CA TYR A 128 -12.90 -18.83 6.03
C TYR A 128 -12.41 -19.23 4.62
N ARG A 129 -11.18 -19.75 4.51
CA ARG A 129 -10.54 -20.16 3.24
C ARG A 129 -10.53 -19.05 2.19
N THR A 130 -10.33 -17.81 2.63
CA THR A 130 -10.22 -16.65 1.74
C THR A 130 -8.78 -16.43 1.30
N SER A 131 -8.60 -15.77 0.16
CA SER A 131 -7.30 -15.26 -0.23
C SER A 131 -6.75 -14.29 0.82
N LYS A 132 -5.44 -14.30 0.99
CA LYS A 132 -4.76 -13.41 1.91
C LYS A 132 -4.82 -11.96 1.43
N VAL A 133 -5.40 -11.09 2.22
CA VAL A 133 -5.46 -9.65 1.97
C VAL A 133 -4.06 -9.04 2.22
N PRO A 134 -3.54 -8.19 1.31
CA PRO A 134 -2.30 -7.45 1.55
C PRO A 134 -2.37 -6.60 2.83
N ILE A 135 -1.33 -6.66 3.64
CA ILE A 135 -1.18 -5.82 4.84
C ILE A 135 -0.04 -4.82 4.62
N LEU A 136 -0.33 -3.54 4.77
CA LEU A 136 0.67 -2.48 4.88
C LEU A 136 0.81 -2.09 6.35
N PHE A 137 1.94 -2.42 6.95
CA PHE A 137 2.31 -1.85 8.23
C PHE A 137 2.79 -0.41 8.02
N PHE A 138 2.13 0.54 8.65
CA PHE A 138 2.45 1.95 8.60
C PHE A 138 2.69 2.38 10.03
N SER A 139 3.95 2.60 10.44
CA SER A 139 4.27 2.89 11.85
C SER A 139 5.50 3.79 11.99
N ALA A 140 5.61 4.55 13.09
CA ALA A 140 6.81 5.36 13.37
C ALA A 140 8.05 4.50 13.73
N ARG A 141 7.84 3.22 14.12
CA ARG A 141 8.82 2.39 14.85
C ARG A 141 10.22 2.15 14.26
N LYS A 142 10.63 2.47 13.05
CA LYS A 142 11.85 1.91 12.39
C LYS A 142 11.78 0.38 12.22
N CYS A 143 12.11 -0.05 11.01
CA CYS A 143 12.12 -1.46 10.64
C CYS A 143 13.52 -2.03 10.76
N ASP A 144 13.84 -2.56 11.94
CA ASP A 144 15.04 -3.35 12.16
C ASP A 144 14.88 -4.76 11.55
N GLU A 145 15.98 -5.52 11.50
CA GLU A 145 15.98 -6.87 10.92
C GLU A 145 15.05 -7.84 11.66
N ALA A 146 14.92 -7.69 12.98
CA ALA A 146 14.02 -8.50 13.79
C ALA A 146 12.55 -8.25 13.39
N LEU A 147 12.16 -6.98 13.26
CA LEU A 147 10.82 -6.60 12.80
C LEU A 147 10.60 -7.09 11.37
N LYS A 148 11.54 -6.90 10.44
CA LYS A 148 11.41 -7.40 9.06
C LYS A 148 11.14 -8.91 9.01
N GLN A 149 11.90 -9.70 9.76
CA GLN A 149 11.69 -11.15 9.85
C GLN A 149 10.30 -11.47 10.39
N GLN A 150 9.86 -10.76 11.43
CA GLN A 150 8.54 -10.94 12.01
C GLN A 150 7.42 -10.57 11.01
N LEU A 151 7.56 -9.47 10.28
CA LEU A 151 6.56 -9.05 9.29
C LEU A 151 6.46 -10.01 8.09
N SER A 152 7.55 -10.69 7.74
CA SER A 152 7.57 -11.67 6.64
C SER A 152 6.59 -12.84 6.86
N LEU A 153 6.30 -13.17 8.13
CA LEU A 153 5.33 -14.21 8.50
C LEU A 153 3.90 -13.88 8.07
N PHE A 154 3.60 -12.59 7.86
CA PHE A 154 2.27 -12.10 7.48
C PHE A 154 2.13 -11.85 5.97
N SER A 155 3.04 -12.39 5.15
CA SER A 155 3.03 -12.22 3.69
C SER A 155 1.65 -12.60 3.07
N PRO A 156 1.11 -11.78 2.13
CA PRO A 156 1.68 -10.55 1.57
C PRO A 156 1.63 -9.37 2.54
N ALA A 157 2.80 -8.86 2.92
CA ALA A 157 2.96 -7.79 3.88
C ALA A 157 4.08 -6.83 3.45
N SER A 158 3.85 -5.53 3.63
CA SER A 158 4.83 -4.47 3.40
C SER A 158 4.93 -3.59 4.65
N TYR A 159 6.03 -2.85 4.79
CA TYR A 159 6.23 -1.89 5.87
C TYR A 159 6.61 -0.54 5.32
N VAL A 160 6.05 0.52 5.90
CA VAL A 160 6.51 1.89 5.73
C VAL A 160 6.60 2.62 7.05
N ASN A 161 7.67 3.37 7.18
CA ASN A 161 7.88 4.25 8.30
C ASN A 161 7.08 5.54 8.12
N LYS A 162 6.21 5.86 9.09
CA LYS A 162 5.44 7.12 9.12
C LYS A 162 6.32 8.37 9.21
N GLY A 163 7.53 8.21 9.76
CA GLY A 163 8.38 9.28 10.25
C GLY A 163 7.92 9.77 11.61
N SER A 164 8.87 10.29 12.39
CA SER A 164 8.65 10.93 13.69
C SER A 164 8.52 12.46 13.59
N ASP A 165 8.58 13.02 12.37
CA ASP A 165 8.58 14.46 12.17
C ASP A 165 7.17 15.03 12.30
N SER A 166 7.03 16.14 13.02
CA SER A 166 5.78 16.88 13.25
C SER A 166 5.22 17.61 12.01
N ASP A 167 5.74 17.31 10.82
CA ASP A 167 5.38 17.96 9.56
C ASP A 167 4.35 17.12 8.80
N SER A 168 3.09 17.51 8.94
CA SER A 168 1.93 16.89 8.29
C SER A 168 2.04 16.83 6.76
N ALA A 169 2.83 17.70 6.12
CA ALA A 169 2.99 17.71 4.66
C ALA A 169 3.77 16.48 4.15
N LYS A 170 4.81 16.05 4.88
CA LYS A 170 5.63 14.89 4.51
C LYS A 170 4.89 13.56 4.67
N LEU A 171 3.92 13.51 5.59
CA LEU A 171 3.10 12.32 5.81
C LEU A 171 2.18 12.06 4.60
N VAL A 172 1.59 13.13 4.05
CA VAL A 172 0.76 13.06 2.83
C VAL A 172 1.56 12.52 1.65
N GLU A 173 2.77 13.04 1.43
CA GLU A 173 3.63 12.60 0.33
C GLU A 173 4.00 11.11 0.43
N ARG A 174 4.32 10.62 1.62
CA ARG A 174 4.61 9.19 1.86
C ARG A 174 3.39 8.31 1.61
N ILE A 175 2.21 8.75 2.03
CA ILE A 175 0.94 8.03 1.79
C ILE A 175 0.65 7.95 0.30
N ASP A 176 0.85 9.05 -0.44
CA ASP A 176 0.63 9.11 -1.89
C ASP A 176 1.56 8.14 -2.64
N GLN A 177 2.87 8.17 -2.33
CA GLN A 177 3.86 7.25 -2.90
C GLN A 177 3.55 5.79 -2.60
N LEU A 178 3.14 5.50 -1.37
CA LEU A 178 2.80 4.16 -0.90
C LEU A 178 1.62 3.55 -1.63
N VAL A 179 0.55 4.32 -1.75
CA VAL A 179 -0.68 3.81 -2.34
C VAL A 179 -0.49 3.68 -3.85
N GLY A 180 0.23 4.62 -4.49
CA GLY A 180 0.68 4.46 -5.88
C GLY A 180 1.51 3.18 -6.10
N TYR A 181 2.41 2.85 -5.17
CA TYR A 181 3.21 1.63 -5.21
C TYR A 181 2.39 0.35 -4.98
N LEU A 182 1.41 0.38 -4.07
CA LEU A 182 0.61 -0.80 -3.76
C LEU A 182 -0.37 -1.16 -4.88
N LEU A 183 -0.91 -0.15 -5.58
CA LEU A 183 -1.78 -0.37 -6.74
C LEU A 183 -0.97 -0.92 -7.93
N SER A 184 0.23 -0.37 -8.21
CA SER A 184 1.08 -0.90 -9.28
C SER A 184 1.59 -2.33 -9.02
N LYS A 185 1.74 -2.73 -7.74
CA LYS A 185 2.11 -4.11 -7.40
C LYS A 185 1.00 -5.14 -7.58
N ARG A 186 -0.29 -4.75 -7.56
CA ARG A 186 -1.39 -5.69 -7.88
C ARG A 186 -1.30 -6.18 -9.34
N GLU A 187 -0.86 -5.31 -10.25
CA GLU A 187 -0.73 -5.61 -11.68
C GLU A 187 0.41 -6.57 -12.02
N ALA A 188 1.43 -6.67 -11.15
CA ALA A 188 2.54 -7.60 -11.32
C ALA A 188 2.23 -9.02 -10.82
N ALA A 189 1.12 -9.21 -10.10
CA ALA A 189 0.71 -10.47 -9.47
C ALA A 189 -0.54 -11.12 -10.11
N SER A 190 -1.08 -10.49 -11.16
CA SER A 190 -2.23 -10.92 -11.97
C SER A 190 -1.79 -11.17 -13.41
#